data_AF-A0A3M1ZFV9-F1
#
_entry.id   AF-A0A3M1ZFV9-F1
#
_cell.length_a   1.000
_cell.length_b   1.000
_cell.length_c   1.000
_cell.angle_alpha   90.00
_cell.angle_beta   90.00
_cell.angle_gamma   90.00
#
_symmetry.space_group_name_H-M   'P 1'
#
loop_
_entity.id
_entity.type
_entity.pdbx_description
1 polymer ?
#
loop_
_entity_poly.entity_id
_entity_poly.type
_entity_poly.pdbx_seq_one_letter_code
_entity_poly.pdbx_strand_id
1 'polypeptide(L)'
;MYARGWDDPADGEVAALAAAAFAYGRVEKILEALGTVFEALGPRPARALAATEPAAWLERFQGFSYRFHKGADVALFLHLVAQARERHGSLGELFGSADPGGDIGVALARFAKAILSGDARPILG
;
A
#
# COMPACT_ATOMS: atom_id res chain seq x y z
N MET A 1 3.27 -10.04 16.39
CA MET A 1 4.55 -9.31 16.31
C MET A 1 4.95 -9.26 14.84
N TYR A 2 4.81 -8.11 14.17
CA TYR A 2 5.04 -7.98 12.71
C TYR A 2 6.30 -7.16 12.38
N ALA A 3 7.37 -7.30 13.16
CA ALA A 3 8.69 -6.93 12.68
C ALA A 3 9.18 -8.06 11.76
N ARG A 4 8.58 -8.18 10.56
CA ARG A 4 9.13 -9.05 9.51
C ARG A 4 10.39 -8.36 9.00
N GLY A 5 11.56 -8.95 9.29
CA GLY A 5 12.74 -8.70 8.47
C GLY A 5 12.44 -9.28 7.09
N TRP A 6 12.27 -8.43 6.09
CA TRP A 6 12.04 -8.86 4.72
C TRP A 6 13.40 -9.00 4.04
N ASP A 7 13.70 -10.19 3.51
CA ASP A 7 14.96 -10.44 2.79
C ASP A 7 15.03 -9.64 1.48
N ASP A 8 13.86 -9.39 0.87
CA ASP A 8 13.71 -8.55 -0.31
C ASP A 8 13.29 -7.12 0.10
N PRO A 9 14.12 -6.09 -0.18
CA PRO A 9 13.78 -4.70 0.09
C PRO A 9 12.45 -4.26 -0.52
N ALA A 10 12.09 -4.76 -1.72
CA ALA A 10 10.86 -4.39 -2.39
C ALA A 10 9.61 -4.86 -1.63
N ASP A 11 9.69 -6.04 -1.02
CA ASP A 11 8.62 -6.58 -0.15
C ASP A 11 8.53 -5.76 1.15
N GLY A 12 9.68 -5.37 1.69
CA GLY A 12 9.78 -4.50 2.87
C GLY A 12 9.14 -3.14 2.67
N GLU A 13 9.38 -2.49 1.53
CA GLU A 13 8.77 -1.19 1.18
C GLU A 13 7.24 -1.27 1.18
N VAL A 14 6.67 -2.29 0.53
CA VAL A 14 5.21 -2.48 0.45
C VAL A 14 4.62 -2.75 1.83
N ALA A 15 5.24 -3.64 2.59
CA ALA A 15 4.79 -3.98 3.93
C ALA A 15 4.87 -2.78 4.89
N ALA A 16 5.95 -1.99 4.81
CA ALA A 16 6.14 -0.79 5.62
C ALA A 16 5.11 0.30 5.26
N LEU A 17 4.84 0.53 3.97
CA LEU A 17 3.84 1.51 3.54
C LEU A 17 2.43 1.09 3.97
N ALA A 18 2.08 -0.19 3.83
CA ALA A 18 0.82 -0.72 4.35
C ALA A 18 0.74 -0.55 5.88
N ALA A 19 1.76 -0.95 6.63
CA ALA A 19 1.80 -0.76 8.07
C ALA A 19 1.60 0.72 8.47
N ALA A 20 2.29 1.64 7.81
CA ALA A 20 2.17 3.08 8.04
C ALA A 20 0.77 3.61 7.72
N ALA A 21 0.17 3.18 6.61
CA ALA A 21 -1.17 3.60 6.21
C ALA A 21 -2.26 3.19 7.22
N PHE A 22 -2.09 2.06 7.92
CA PHE A 22 -3.02 1.58 8.94
C PHE A 22 -2.64 1.99 10.37
N ALA A 23 -1.53 2.72 10.59
CA ALA A 23 -0.98 2.99 11.92
C ALA A 23 -1.74 4.08 12.71
N TYR A 24 -3.08 4.03 12.75
CA TYR A 24 -3.89 4.99 13.48
C TYR A 24 -5.13 4.36 14.12
N GLY A 25 -5.21 4.40 15.46
CA GLY A 25 -6.34 3.86 16.22
C GLY A 25 -5.91 2.90 17.31
N ARG A 26 -6.79 1.93 17.64
CA ARG A 26 -6.51 0.92 18.67
C ARG A 26 -5.60 -0.16 18.11
N VAL A 27 -4.55 -0.51 18.85
CA VAL A 27 -3.50 -1.45 18.41
C VAL A 27 -4.09 -2.79 18.00
N GLU A 28 -5.08 -3.30 18.72
CA GLU A 28 -5.74 -4.58 18.41
C GLU A 28 -6.38 -4.54 17.02
N LYS A 29 -7.05 -3.43 16.68
CA LYS A 29 -7.68 -3.25 15.37
C LYS A 29 -6.67 -3.02 14.25
N ILE A 30 -5.56 -2.36 14.55
CA ILE A 30 -4.44 -2.21 13.61
C ILE A 30 -3.89 -3.60 13.25
N LEU A 31 -3.62 -4.43 14.25
CA LEU A 31 -3.06 -5.77 14.05
C LEU A 31 -4.01 -6.72 13.33
N GLU A 32 -5.31 -6.65 13.62
CA GLU A 32 -6.36 -7.39 12.90
C GLU A 32 -6.39 -7.00 11.41
N ALA A 33 -6.47 -5.70 11.12
CA ALA A 33 -6.49 -5.19 9.75
C ALA A 33 -5.22 -5.53 8.98
N LEU A 34 -4.04 -5.33 9.58
CA LEU A 34 -2.76 -5.70 8.96
C LEU A 34 -2.62 -7.22 8.78
N GLY A 35 -3.21 -8.02 9.65
CA GLY A 35 -3.31 -9.47 9.48
C GLY A 35 -3.98 -9.81 8.16
N THR A 36 -5.20 -9.30 7.93
CA THR A 36 -5.94 -9.54 6.68
C THR A 36 -5.20 -9.02 5.45
N VAL A 37 -4.62 -7.82 5.51
CA VAL A 37 -3.86 -7.24 4.40
C VAL A 37 -2.61 -8.06 4.08
N PHE A 38 -1.86 -8.51 5.09
CA PHE A 38 -0.66 -9.32 4.88
C PHE A 38 -0.96 -10.77 4.49
N GLU A 39 -2.10 -11.32 4.87
CA GLU A 39 -2.59 -12.59 4.34
C GLU A 39 -2.89 -12.47 2.84
N ALA A 40 -3.58 -11.39 2.43
CA ALA A 40 -3.89 -11.14 1.02
C ALA A 40 -2.66 -10.84 0.14
N LEU A 41 -1.64 -10.19 0.71
CA LEU A 41 -0.35 -9.93 0.04
C LEU A 41 0.59 -11.14 0.05
N GLY A 42 0.38 -12.08 0.97
CA GLY A 42 1.19 -13.28 1.11
C GLY A 42 2.66 -13.02 1.48
N PRO A 43 3.56 -13.97 1.20
CA PRO A 43 4.97 -13.91 1.60
C PRO A 43 5.84 -13.06 0.67
N ARG A 44 5.31 -12.57 -0.47
CA ARG A 44 6.03 -11.69 -1.42
C ARG A 44 5.13 -10.52 -1.85
N PRO A 45 4.85 -9.54 -0.96
CA PRO A 45 3.97 -8.40 -1.23
C PRO A 45 4.22 -7.66 -2.54
N ALA A 46 5.48 -7.39 -2.88
CA ALA A 46 5.84 -6.69 -4.11
C ALA A 46 5.43 -7.47 -5.36
N ARG A 47 5.60 -8.79 -5.32
CA ARG A 47 5.17 -9.70 -6.39
C ARG A 47 3.65 -9.82 -6.43
N ALA A 48 2.99 -9.89 -5.27
CA ALA A 48 1.54 -9.94 -5.20
C ALA A 48 0.89 -8.70 -5.81
N LEU A 49 1.44 -7.51 -5.55
CA LEU A 49 1.00 -6.27 -6.18
C LEU A 49 1.14 -6.29 -7.71
N ALA A 50 2.29 -6.75 -8.22
CA ALA A 50 2.55 -6.79 -9.66
C ALA A 50 1.71 -7.84 -10.42
N ALA A 51 1.30 -8.92 -9.75
CA ALA A 51 0.63 -10.06 -10.37
C ALA A 51 -0.89 -10.10 -10.16
N THR A 52 -1.47 -9.19 -9.37
CA THR A 52 -2.90 -9.24 -9.02
C THR A 52 -3.68 -8.18 -9.78
N GLU A 53 -4.67 -8.65 -10.55
CA GLU A 53 -5.63 -7.80 -11.25
C GLU A 53 -6.53 -7.00 -10.29
N PRO A 54 -7.01 -5.80 -10.68
CA PRO A 54 -7.84 -4.94 -9.82
C PRO A 54 -9.08 -5.63 -9.24
N ALA A 55 -9.80 -6.40 -10.06
CA ALA A 55 -11.01 -7.11 -9.64
C ALA A 55 -10.74 -8.17 -8.56
N ALA A 56 -9.57 -8.82 -8.59
CA ALA A 56 -9.19 -9.80 -7.58
C ALA A 56 -8.94 -9.15 -6.21
N TRP A 57 -8.49 -7.89 -6.17
CA TRP A 57 -8.40 -7.15 -4.90
C TRP A 57 -9.78 -6.86 -4.30
N LEU A 58 -10.73 -6.44 -5.13
CA LEU A 58 -12.10 -6.21 -4.68
C LEU A 58 -12.72 -7.47 -4.07
N GLU A 59 -12.48 -8.63 -4.69
CA GLU A 59 -12.92 -9.93 -4.18
C GLU A 59 -12.24 -10.28 -2.84
N ARG A 60 -10.91 -10.21 -2.77
CA ARG A 60 -10.12 -10.54 -1.57
C ARG A 60 -10.49 -9.71 -0.35
N PHE A 61 -10.93 -8.47 -0.55
CA PHE A 61 -11.32 -7.57 0.53
C PHE A 61 -12.84 -7.42 0.68
N GLN A 62 -13.65 -8.33 0.11
CA GLN A 62 -15.08 -8.34 0.39
C GLN A 62 -15.34 -8.50 1.89
N GLY A 63 -16.23 -7.66 2.43
CA GLY A 63 -16.55 -7.63 3.86
C GLY A 63 -15.48 -6.98 4.75
N PHE A 64 -14.33 -6.57 4.21
CA PHE A 64 -13.32 -5.87 4.97
C PHE A 64 -13.81 -4.48 5.41
N SER A 65 -13.58 -4.15 6.68
CA SER A 65 -13.86 -2.84 7.25
C SER A 65 -12.84 -2.50 8.33
N TYR A 66 -12.26 -1.31 8.22
CA TYR A 66 -11.34 -0.75 9.21
C TYR A 66 -11.65 0.74 9.41
N ARG A 67 -12.31 1.05 10.53
CA ARG A 67 -12.75 2.41 10.88
C ARG A 67 -13.61 3.04 9.78
N PHE A 68 -13.01 3.89 8.95
CA PHE A 68 -13.65 4.61 7.86
C PHE A 68 -13.36 3.98 6.49
N HIS A 69 -12.43 3.02 6.42
CA HIS A 69 -12.04 2.35 5.18
C HIS A 69 -12.80 1.03 5.01
N LYS A 70 -13.28 0.80 3.80
CA LYS A 70 -13.88 -0.44 3.33
C LYS A 70 -12.88 -1.20 2.45
N GLY A 71 -13.21 -2.45 2.13
CA GLY A 71 -12.37 -3.27 1.25
C GLY A 71 -12.02 -2.62 -0.09
N ALA A 72 -12.94 -1.86 -0.69
CA ALA A 72 -12.68 -1.12 -1.92
C ALA A 72 -11.58 -0.06 -1.78
N ASP A 73 -11.46 0.59 -0.61
CA ASP A 73 -10.40 1.57 -0.34
C ASP A 73 -9.03 0.88 -0.27
N VAL A 74 -8.98 -0.31 0.33
CA VAL A 74 -7.75 -1.12 0.40
C VAL A 74 -7.37 -1.64 -0.98
N ALA A 75 -8.33 -2.14 -1.75
CA ALA A 75 -8.12 -2.58 -3.12
C ALA A 75 -7.58 -1.45 -4.00
N LEU A 76 -8.17 -0.25 -3.89
CA LEU A 76 -7.70 0.94 -4.58
C LEU A 76 -6.27 1.30 -4.16
N PHE A 77 -6.01 1.34 -2.86
CA PHE A 77 -4.69 1.65 -2.32
C PHE A 77 -3.61 0.70 -2.87
N LEU A 78 -3.83 -0.61 -2.78
CA LEU A 78 -2.86 -1.60 -3.28
C LEU A 78 -2.68 -1.51 -4.80
N HIS A 79 -3.75 -1.27 -5.55
CA HIS A 79 -3.69 -1.08 -6.99
C HIS A 79 -2.86 0.16 -7.38
N LEU A 80 -3.08 1.29 -6.72
CA LEU A 80 -2.32 2.53 -6.99
C LEU A 80 -0.85 2.40 -6.58
N VAL A 81 -0.55 1.71 -5.49
CA VAL A 81 0.83 1.40 -5.07
C VAL A 81 1.52 0.51 -6.11
N ALA A 82 0.82 -0.47 -6.68
CA ALA A 82 1.36 -1.30 -7.76
C ALA A 82 1.78 -0.46 -8.98
N GLN A 83 0.90 0.42 -9.45
CA GLN A 83 1.20 1.31 -10.57
C GLN A 83 2.32 2.31 -10.25
N ALA A 84 2.38 2.82 -9.02
CA ALA A 84 3.44 3.73 -8.60
C ALA A 84 4.81 3.04 -8.65
N ARG A 85 4.89 1.79 -8.16
CA ARG A 85 6.11 0.98 -8.25
C ARG A 85 6.50 0.68 -9.70
N GLU A 86 5.53 0.36 -10.55
CA GLU A 86 5.78 0.13 -11.97
C GLU A 86 6.37 1.37 -12.68
N ARG A 87 5.83 2.57 -12.39
CA ARG A 87 6.30 3.82 -13.01
C ARG A 87 7.67 4.29 -12.51
N HIS A 88 7.98 4.03 -11.25
CA HIS A 88 9.13 4.64 -10.56
C HIS A 88 10.22 3.64 -10.15
N GLY A 89 10.03 2.34 -10.41
CA GLY A 89 10.94 1.27 -10.02
C GLY A 89 10.70 0.77 -8.59
N SER A 90 10.75 1.67 -7.61
CA SER A 90 10.46 1.37 -6.20
C SER A 90 9.73 2.49 -5.47
N LEU A 91 9.22 2.22 -4.27
CA LEU A 91 8.65 3.26 -3.41
C LEU A 91 9.75 4.18 -2.86
N GLY A 92 10.93 3.64 -2.59
CA GLY A 92 12.10 4.43 -2.18
C GLY A 92 12.55 5.40 -3.27
N GLU A 93 12.63 4.95 -4.53
CA GLU A 93 12.98 5.81 -5.68
C GLU A 93 11.92 6.88 -5.91
N LEU A 94 10.64 6.52 -5.81
CA LEU A 94 9.56 7.49 -5.88
C LEU A 94 9.70 8.56 -4.78
N PHE A 95 9.92 8.15 -3.53
CA PHE A 95 10.10 9.09 -2.42
C PHE A 95 11.30 10.00 -2.62
N GLY A 96 12.45 9.45 -3.03
CA GLY A 96 13.66 10.21 -3.32
C GLY A 96 13.46 11.23 -4.45
N SER A 97 12.71 10.88 -5.50
CA SER A 97 12.36 11.83 -6.57
C SER A 97 11.37 12.93 -6.13
N ALA A 98 10.59 12.66 -5.08
CA ALA A 98 9.61 13.58 -4.53
C ALA A 98 10.22 14.57 -3.52
N ASP A 99 11.36 14.23 -2.92
CA ASP A 99 12.05 15.03 -1.92
C ASP A 99 12.94 16.12 -2.56
N PRO A 100 12.58 17.41 -2.41
CA PRO A 100 13.42 18.51 -2.91
C PRO A 100 14.64 18.81 -2.02
N GLY A 101 14.92 18.02 -0.98
CA GLY A 101 16.04 18.26 -0.05
C GLY A 101 15.70 19.34 0.98
N GLY A 102 14.61 19.15 1.72
CA GLY A 102 14.12 20.13 2.69
C GLY A 102 13.08 19.57 3.65
N ASP A 103 11.88 20.15 3.64
CA ASP A 103 10.79 19.72 4.53
C ASP A 103 10.24 18.35 4.11
N ILE A 104 10.35 17.38 5.03
CA ILE A 104 9.85 16.02 4.85
C ILE A 104 8.34 15.96 4.58
N GLY A 105 7.56 16.90 5.12
CA GLY A 105 6.13 17.00 4.87
C GLY A 105 5.82 17.34 3.41
N VAL A 106 6.67 18.14 2.76
CA VAL A 106 6.55 18.43 1.33
C VAL A 106 6.87 17.19 0.50
N ALA A 107 7.92 16.44 0.87
CA ALA A 107 8.27 15.18 0.23
C ALA A 107 7.13 14.16 0.34
N LEU A 108 6.57 13.97 1.55
CA LEU A 108 5.43 13.08 1.80
C LEU A 108 4.18 13.47 1.01
N ALA A 109 3.87 14.76 0.93
CA ALA A 109 2.71 15.24 0.16
C ALA A 109 2.88 14.96 -1.34
N ARG A 110 4.08 15.17 -1.88
CA ARG A 110 4.41 14.86 -3.29
C ARG A 110 4.40 13.36 -3.56
N PHE A 111 4.97 12.56 -2.65
CA PHE A 111 4.94 11.11 -2.69
C PHE A 111 3.51 10.56 -2.74
N ALA A 112 2.66 11.00 -1.81
CA ALA A 112 1.25 10.61 -1.77
C ALA A 112 0.51 11.02 -3.05
N LYS A 113 0.74 12.26 -3.54
CA LYS A 113 0.15 12.74 -4.79
C LYS A 113 0.57 11.89 -6.00
N ALA A 114 1.83 11.45 -6.05
CA ALA A 114 2.33 10.61 -7.13
C ALA A 114 1.69 9.21 -7.12
N ILE A 115 1.48 8.61 -5.94
CA ILE A 115 0.73 7.35 -5.82
C ILE A 115 -0.71 7.56 -6.31
N LEU A 116 -1.39 8.61 -5.82
CA LEU A 116 -2.78 8.92 -6.15
C LEU A 116 -3.01 9.35 -7.61
N SER A 117 -1.95 9.61 -8.37
CA SER A 117 -2.04 9.94 -9.81
C SER A 117 -2.26 8.71 -10.71
N GLY A 118 -2.26 7.50 -10.14
CA GLY A 118 -2.58 6.28 -10.89
C GLY A 118 -4.04 6.20 -11.35
N ASP A 119 -4.31 5.28 -12.27
CA ASP A 119 -5.65 5.04 -12.77
C ASP A 119 -6.52 4.31 -11.74
N ALA A 120 -7.55 4.99 -11.25
CA ALA A 120 -8.48 4.44 -10.26
C ALA A 120 -9.74 3.81 -10.89
N ARG A 121 -9.98 4.02 -12.19
CA ARG A 121 -11.18 3.53 -12.89
C ARG A 121 -11.39 2.02 -12.74
N PRO A 122 -10.35 1.16 -12.82
CA PRO A 122 -10.54 -0.29 -12.66
C PRO A 122 -11.12 -0.73 -11.31
N ILE A 123 -11.06 0.13 -10.28
CA ILE A 123 -11.62 -0.15 -8.94
C ILE A 123 -12.92 0.63 -8.70
N LEU A 124 -13.01 1.88 -9.16
CA LEU A 124 -14.13 2.78 -8.83
C LEU A 124 -15.29 2.78 -9.85
N GLY A 125 -15.07 2.26 -11.07
CA GLY A 125 -16.04 2.33 -12.18
C GLY A 125 -15.78 3.52 -13.08
#